data_AF-A0A3M0WNJ9-F1
#
_entry.id   AF-A0A3M0WNJ9-F1
#
_cell.length_a   1.000
_cell.length_b   1.000
_cell.length_c   1.000
_cell.angle_alpha   90.00
_cell.angle_beta   90.00
_cell.angle_gamma   90.00
#
_symmetry.space_group_name_H-M   'P 1'
#
loop_
_entity.id
_entity.type
_entity.pdbx_description
1 polymer ?
#
loop_
_entity_poly.entity_id
_entity_poly.type
_entity_poly.pdbx_seq_one_letter_code
_entity_poly.pdbx_strand_id
1 'polypeptide(L)'
;MIDSDTRLRVASGIAKTETEASQIVFTTLKQRGHPDTPPPTISDGWGGIREAMVEVYGRVPPYSGRGRLPILKQPGEDWQYLQMVK
;
A
#
# COMPACT_ATOMS: atom_id res chain seq x y z
N MET A 1 -7.85 19.77 9.49
CA MET A 1 -7.76 18.73 8.44
C MET A 1 -9.09 18.76 7.69
N ILE A 2 -9.07 18.95 6.37
CA ILE A 2 -10.29 19.13 5.58
C ILE A 2 -10.92 17.75 5.39
N ASP A 3 -11.95 17.45 6.17
CA ASP A 3 -12.86 16.34 5.90
C ASP A 3 -13.99 16.90 5.03
N SER A 4 -13.89 16.66 3.73
CA SER A 4 -14.92 17.07 2.77
C SER A 4 -15.98 15.97 2.72
N ASP A 5 -17.26 16.34 2.66
CA ASP A 5 -18.43 15.44 2.52
C ASP A 5 -18.52 14.80 1.11
N THR A 6 -17.35 14.39 0.61
CA THR A 6 -17.10 13.83 -0.72
C THR A 6 -16.41 12.49 -0.53
N ARG A 7 -16.54 11.60 -1.52
CA ARG A 7 -15.82 10.32 -1.52
C ARG A 7 -14.31 10.47 -1.75
N LEU A 8 -13.80 11.69 -1.88
CA LEU A 8 -12.39 11.97 -2.08
C LEU A 8 -11.63 11.83 -0.76
N ARG A 9 -10.65 10.94 -0.73
CA ARG A 9 -9.74 10.76 0.41
C ARG A 9 -8.38 11.32 0.02
N VAL A 10 -7.86 12.21 0.85
CA VAL A 10 -6.54 12.83 0.65
C VAL A 10 -5.60 12.42 1.76
N ALA A 11 -4.38 12.05 1.40
CA ALA A 11 -3.30 11.74 2.32
C ALA A 11 -1.99 12.34 1.78
N SER A 12 -1.09 12.69 2.69
CA SER A 12 0.25 13.21 2.39
C SER A 12 1.25 12.51 3.28
N GLY A 13 2.38 12.10 2.71
CA GLY A 13 3.51 11.53 3.42
C GLY A 13 4.78 12.26 3.02
N ILE A 14 5.57 12.68 4.00
CA ILE A 14 6.85 13.36 3.78
C ILE A 14 7.90 12.54 4.50
N ALA A 15 8.88 12.02 3.75
CA ALA A 15 9.96 11.20 4.28
C ALA A 15 11.19 11.30 3.38
N LYS A 16 12.28 10.61 3.75
CA LYS A 16 13.55 10.65 3.01
C LYS A 16 13.49 9.87 1.70
N THR A 17 12.65 8.85 1.64
CA THR A 17 12.47 8.00 0.46
C THR A 17 11.01 7.95 0.03
N GLU A 18 10.78 7.69 -1.26
CA GLU A 18 9.44 7.50 -1.82
C GLU A 18 8.72 6.32 -1.16
N THR A 19 9.43 5.25 -0.82
CA THR A 19 8.89 4.10 -0.07
C THR A 19 8.34 4.53 1.29
N GLU A 20 9.12 5.24 2.10
CA GLU A 20 8.70 5.69 3.43
C GLU A 20 7.54 6.69 3.35
N ALA A 21 7.62 7.64 2.42
CA ALA A 21 6.55 8.61 2.19
C ALA A 21 5.24 7.90 1.80
N SER A 22 5.34 6.90 0.93
CA SER A 22 4.20 6.09 0.48
C SER A 22 3.62 5.24 1.61
N GLN A 23 4.45 4.69 2.51
CA GLN A 23 3.95 3.96 3.69
C GLN A 23 3.08 4.85 4.59
N ILE A 24 3.47 6.11 4.78
CA ILE A 24 2.68 7.10 5.54
C ILE A 24 1.34 7.36 4.85
N VAL A 25 1.35 7.57 3.52
CA VAL A 25 0.14 7.77 2.72
C VAL A 25 -0.79 6.56 2.84
N PHE A 26 -0.30 5.35 2.60
CA PHE A 26 -1.09 4.14 2.65
C PHE A 26 -1.62 3.82 4.04
N THR A 27 -0.85 4.08 5.10
CA THR A 27 -1.31 3.95 6.49
C THR A 27 -2.47 4.89 6.78
N THR A 28 -2.39 6.13 6.28
CA THR A 28 -3.47 7.11 6.41
C THR A 28 -4.72 6.66 5.66
N LEU A 29 -4.58 6.16 4.43
CA LEU A 29 -5.70 5.63 3.65
C LEU A 29 -6.36 4.42 4.32
N LYS A 30 -5.55 3.54 4.95
CA LYS A 30 -6.02 2.38 5.69
C LYS A 30 -6.97 2.77 6.82
N GLN A 31 -6.61 3.83 7.55
CA GLN A 31 -7.42 4.35 8.65
C GLN A 31 -8.69 5.07 8.19
N ARG A 32 -8.70 5.62 6.96
CA ARG A 32 -9.73 6.59 6.50
C ARG A 32 -10.67 6.04 5.44
N GLY A 33 -10.65 4.74 5.19
CA GLY A 33 -11.70 4.06 4.42
C GLY A 33 -11.24 3.01 3.42
N HIS A 34 -9.99 2.56 3.53
CA HIS A 34 -9.48 1.37 2.88
C HIS A 34 -8.88 0.40 3.91
N PRO A 35 -9.64 -0.09 4.90
CA PRO A 35 -9.06 -0.78 6.06
C PRO A 35 -8.35 -2.10 5.73
N ASP A 36 -8.89 -2.87 4.78
CA ASP A 36 -8.45 -4.23 4.51
C ASP A 36 -7.55 -4.35 3.29
N THR A 37 -7.83 -3.57 2.25
CA THR A 37 -7.15 -3.64 0.95
C THR A 37 -6.76 -2.26 0.45
N PRO A 38 -5.63 -2.13 -0.25
CA PRO A 38 -5.25 -0.86 -0.85
C PRO A 38 -6.25 -0.48 -1.96
N PRO A 39 -6.50 0.81 -2.18
CA PRO A 39 -7.21 1.25 -3.37
C PRO A 39 -6.40 0.91 -4.64
N PRO A 40 -7.07 0.69 -5.79
CA PRO A 40 -6.41 0.67 -7.09
C PRO A 40 -5.56 1.93 -7.25
N THR A 41 -4.26 1.75 -7.49
CA THR A 41 -3.28 2.84 -7.44
C THR A 41 -2.56 2.97 -8.78
N ILE A 42 -2.50 4.21 -9.29
CA ILE A 42 -1.61 4.59 -10.39
C ILE A 42 -0.57 5.58 -9.85
N SER A 43 0.67 5.45 -10.27
CA SER A 43 1.75 6.37 -9.91
C SER A 43 2.67 6.65 -11.10
N ASP A 44 3.25 7.84 -11.13
CA ASP A 44 4.37 8.25 -11.99
C ASP A 44 5.71 8.26 -11.22
N GLY A 45 5.70 7.73 -10.00
CA GLY A 45 6.85 7.63 -9.11
C GLY A 45 7.98 6.76 -9.65
N TRP A 46 9.18 6.95 -9.10
CA TRP A 46 10.38 6.25 -9.56
C TRP A 46 10.44 4.82 -9.03
N GLY A 47 9.99 4.56 -7.79
CA GLY A 47 9.93 3.21 -7.21
C GLY A 47 9.58 3.19 -5.71
N GLY A 48 9.37 2.00 -5.14
CA GLY A 48 9.10 1.85 -3.70
C GLY A 48 7.63 1.86 -3.30
N ILE A 49 6.73 2.32 -4.19
CA ILE A 49 5.28 2.40 -3.92
C ILE A 49 4.70 0.99 -3.80
N ARG A 50 5.11 0.04 -4.67
CA ARG A 50 4.69 -1.37 -4.59
C ARG A 50 5.10 -1.99 -3.26
N GLU A 51 6.34 -1.76 -2.85
CA GLU A 51 6.92 -2.25 -1.61
C GLU A 51 6.18 -1.66 -0.40
N ALA A 52 5.87 -0.35 -0.45
CA ALA A 52 5.07 0.31 0.57
C ALA A 52 3.64 -0.26 0.66
N MET A 53 2.99 -0.57 -0.47
CA MET A 53 1.67 -1.22 -0.48
C MET A 53 1.72 -2.57 0.22
N VAL A 54 2.70 -3.42 -0.11
CA VAL A 54 2.88 -4.74 0.52
C VAL A 54 3.23 -4.61 1.99
N GLU A 55 4.02 -3.61 2.38
CA GLU A 55 4.36 -3.41 3.79
C GLU A 55 3.14 -3.02 4.63
N VAL A 56 2.28 -2.14 4.12
CA VAL A 56 1.11 -1.63 4.88
C VAL A 56 -0.08 -2.60 4.85
N TYR A 57 -0.34 -3.24 3.70
CA TYR A 57 -1.53 -4.07 3.50
C TYR A 57 -1.23 -5.56 3.45
N GLY A 58 0.01 -5.95 3.17
CA GLY A 58 0.36 -7.33 2.93
C GLY A 58 0.26 -8.17 4.20
N ARG A 59 -0.01 -9.46 4.00
CA ARG A 59 -0.10 -10.44 5.07
C ARG A 59 0.91 -11.55 4.80
N VAL A 60 1.47 -12.10 5.86
CA VAL A 60 2.27 -13.33 5.74
C VAL A 60 1.28 -14.47 5.47
N PRO A 61 1.45 -15.25 4.39
CA PRO A 61 0.52 -16.33 4.09
C PRO A 61 0.60 -17.42 5.18
N PRO A 62 -0.48 -18.20 5.38
CA PRO A 62 -0.45 -19.33 6.30
C PRO A 62 0.57 -20.37 5.82
N TYR A 63 1.21 -21.06 6.77
CA TYR A 63 2.15 -22.11 6.43
C TYR A 63 1.43 -23.30 5.79
N SER A 64 1.92 -23.74 4.63
CA SER A 64 1.35 -24.86 3.87
C SER A 64 1.73 -26.25 4.40
N GLY A 65 2.51 -26.31 5.49
CA GLY A 65 3.01 -27.57 6.05
C GLY A 65 4.24 -28.13 5.32
N ARG A 66 4.78 -27.43 4.31
CA ARG A 66 5.94 -27.88 3.53
C ARG A 66 6.98 -26.76 3.39
N GLY A 67 8.25 -27.14 3.53
CA GLY A 67 9.38 -26.25 3.28
C GLY A 67 9.62 -25.23 4.39
N ARG A 68 10.20 -24.07 4.05
CA ARG A 68 10.49 -23.01 5.02
C ARG A 68 9.21 -22.26 5.39
N LEU A 69 9.06 -21.92 6.67
CA LEU A 69 7.98 -21.07 7.14
C LEU A 69 7.97 -19.73 6.37
N PRO A 70 6.81 -19.27 5.85
CA PRO A 70 6.72 -17.96 5.23
C PRO A 70 6.96 -16.88 6.28
N ILE A 71 7.80 -15.91 5.93
CA ILE A 71 8.15 -14.76 6.78
C ILE A 71 7.86 -13.42 6.09
N LEU A 72 7.71 -13.43 4.77
CA LEU A 72 7.50 -12.24 3.97
C LEU A 72 6.01 -11.99 3.76
N LYS A 73 5.61 -10.73 3.89
CA LYS A 73 4.28 -10.26 3.48
C LYS A 73 4.14 -10.44 1.97
N GLN A 74 2.97 -10.88 1.54
CA GLN A 74 2.64 -11.02 0.13
C GLN A 74 1.51 -10.05 -0.25
N PRO A 75 1.49 -9.59 -1.53
CA PRO A 75 0.36 -8.83 -2.04
C PRO A 75 -0.89 -9.71 -2.15
N GLY A 76 -2.07 -9.09 -2.07
CA GLY A 76 -3.32 -9.76 -2.39
C GLY A 76 -3.48 -9.99 -3.90
N GLU A 77 -4.16 -11.06 -4.29
CA GLU A 77 -4.35 -11.45 -5.69
C GLU A 77 -5.13 -10.40 -6.50
N ASP A 78 -6.12 -9.75 -5.88
CA ASP A 78 -7.00 -8.76 -6.53
C ASP A 78 -6.45 -7.32 -6.52
N TRP A 79 -5.21 -7.11 -6.09
CA TRP A 79 -4.65 -5.76 -5.98
C TRP A 79 -4.21 -5.21 -7.32
N GLN A 80 -4.51 -3.93 -7.56
CA GLN A 80 -4.16 -3.25 -8.81
C GLN A 80 -3.18 -2.12 -8.53
N TYR A 81 -1.99 -2.22 -9.13
CA TYR A 81 -0.97 -1.18 -9.12
C TYR A 81 -0.39 -1.01 -10.52
N LEU A 82 -0.48 0.20 -11.06
CA LEU A 82 0.10 0.59 -12.34
C LEU A 82 1.16 1.67 -12.11
N GLN A 83 2.38 1.41 -12.56
CA GLN A 83 3.43 2.43 -12.62
C GLN A 83 3.51 2.96 -14.05
N MET A 84 3.22 4.25 -14.21
CA MET A 84 3.41 4.96 -15.46
C MET A 84 4.90 5.29 -15.63
N VAL A 85 5.49 4.73 -16.69
CA VAL A 85 6.87 5.03 -17.09
C VAL A 85 6.80 5.82 -18.39
N LYS A 86 7.54 6.92 -18.46
CA LYS A 86 7.61 7.79 -19.64
C LYS A 86 8.71 7.35 -20.59
#